data_AF-V8AM27-F1
#
_entry.id   AF-V8AM27-F1
#
_cell.length_a   1.000
_cell.length_b   1.000
_cell.length_c   1.000
_cell.angle_alpha   90.00
_cell.angle_beta   90.00
_cell.angle_gamma   90.00
#
_symmetry.space_group_name_H-M   'P 1'
#
loop_
_entity.id
_entity.type
_entity.pdbx_description
1 polymer ?
#
loop_
_entity_poly.entity_id
_entity_poly.type
_entity_poly.pdbx_seq_one_letter_code
_entity_poly.pdbx_strand_id
1 'polypeptide(L)' 'MSLYDVIRKPIITEASMQAMDQKKYTFEVDARAHKLLIKQAVEAALMEVVHICKHNQR' A
#
# COMPACT_ATOMS: atom_id res chain seq x y z
N MET A 1 8.94 7.28 -14.55
CA MET A 1 8.14 6.74 -13.45
C MET A 1 9.06 6.51 -12.28
N SER A 2 8.99 7.37 -11.27
CA SER A 2 9.78 7.22 -10.05
C SER A 2 9.08 6.21 -9.14
N LEU A 3 9.84 5.32 -8.49
CA LEU A 3 9.29 4.37 -7.49
C LEU A 3 8.56 5.08 -6.35
N TYR A 4 8.90 6.35 -6.11
CA TYR A 4 8.30 7.20 -5.08
C TYR A 4 6.88 7.69 -5.43
N ASP A 5 6.47 7.68 -6.70
CA ASP A 5 5.13 8.16 -7.12
C ASP A 5 4.03 7.09 -6.97
N VAL A 6 4.41 5.86 -6.59
CA VAL A 6 3.50 4.71 -6.56
C VAL A 6 2.54 4.78 -5.38
N ILE A 7 2.99 5.32 -4.23
CA ILE A 7 2.24 5.40 -2.99
C ILE A 7 1.79 6.86 -2.79
N ARG A 8 0.48 7.11 -2.74
CA ARG A 8 -0.08 8.48 -2.68
C ARG A 8 -0.36 8.94 -1.25
N LYS A 9 -1.19 8.18 -0.51
CA LYS A 9 -1.57 8.52 0.86
C LYS A 9 -2.01 7.28 1.65
N PRO A 10 -1.86 7.26 2.99
CA PRO A 10 -2.49 6.24 3.82
C PRO A 10 -4.01 6.41 3.82
N ILE A 11 -4.73 5.30 3.78
CA ILE A 11 -6.18 5.30 3.95
C ILE A 11 -6.47 5.03 5.42
N ILE A 12 -7.05 6.03 6.10
CA ILE A 12 -7.44 5.95 7.50
C ILE A 12 -8.96 5.94 7.57
N THR A 13 -9.50 4.76 7.80
CA THR A 13 -10.91 4.46 8.09
C THR A 13 -11.01 3.60 9.34
N GLU A 14 -12.19 3.51 9.95
CA GLU A 14 -12.44 2.65 11.12
C GLU A 14 -12.00 1.20 10.87
N ALA A 15 -12.26 0.69 9.66
CA ALA A 15 -11.81 -0.64 9.23
C ALA A 15 -10.28 -0.75 9.14
N SER A 16 -9.59 0.26 8.62
CA SER A 16 -8.13 0.25 8.59
C SER A 16 -7.50 0.35 9.98
N MET A 17 -8.14 1.08 10.90
CA MET A 17 -7.67 1.21 12.28
C MET A 17 -7.74 -0.14 13.01
N GLN A 18 -8.83 -0.88 12.85
CA GLN A 18 -8.94 -2.25 13.37
C GLN A 18 -7.89 -3.20 12.74
N ALA A 19 -7.49 -2.94 11.50
CA ALA A 19 -6.47 -3.72 10.82
C ALA A 19 -5.04 -3.37 11.27
N MET A 20 -4.81 -2.17 11.83
CA MET A 20 -3.51 -1.76 12.37
C MET A 20 -3.09 -2.64 13.56
N ASP A 21 -4.04 -3.08 14.40
CA ASP A 21 -3.76 -4.05 15.48
C ASP A 21 -3.22 -5.38 14.93
N GLN A 22 -3.57 -5.72 13.69
CA GLN A 22 -3.07 -6.90 12.98
C GLN A 22 -1.84 -6.58 12.10
N LYS A 23 -1.20 -5.42 12.29
CA LYS A 23 -0.07 -4.92 11.48
C LYS A 23 -0.38 -4.79 9.98
N LYS A 24 -1.66 -4.61 9.62
CA LYS A 24 -2.10 -4.42 8.23
C LYS A 24 -2.34 -2.93 7.97
N TYR A 25 -1.58 -2.36 7.05
CA TYR A 25 -1.70 -0.96 6.64
C TYR A 25 -2.25 -0.86 5.22
N THR A 26 -3.14 0.11 5.00
CA THR A 26 -3.79 0.33 3.70
C THR A 26 -3.34 1.66 3.13
N PHE A 27 -2.86 1.65 1.88
CA PHE A 27 -2.40 2.84 1.17
C PHE A 27 -3.14 2.98 -0.15
N GLU A 28 -3.46 4.22 -0.52
CA GLU A 28 -3.87 4.55 -1.88
C GLU A 28 -2.62 4.55 -2.77
N VAL A 29 -2.69 3.79 -3.86
CA VAL A 29 -1.63 3.68 -4.86
C VAL A 29 -2.14 4.08 -6.23
N ASP A 30 -1.23 4.40 -7.15
CA ASP A 30 -1.62 4.68 -8.53
C ASP A 30 -2.32 3.47 -9.17
N ALA A 31 -3.46 3.71 -9.82
CA ALA A 31 -4.27 2.65 -10.43
C ALA A 31 -3.50 1.86 -11.50
N ARG A 32 -2.56 2.51 -12.19
CA ARG A 32 -1.71 1.92 -13.24
C ARG A 32 -0.55 1.10 -12.68
N ALA A 33 -0.28 1.18 -11.37
CA ALA A 33 0.82 0.44 -10.75
C ALA A 33 0.51 -1.07 -10.64
N HIS A 34 1.51 -1.89 -10.99
CA HIS A 34 1.46 -3.35 -10.81
C HIS A 34 1.87 -3.75 -9.39
N LYS A 35 1.39 -4.93 -8.92
CA LYS A 35 1.71 -5.44 -7.58
C LYS A 35 3.21 -5.54 -7.29
N LEU A 36 4.03 -5.87 -8.30
CA LEU A 36 5.49 -5.96 -8.15
C LEU A 36 6.12 -4.59 -7.85
N LEU A 37 5.70 -3.57 -8.60
CA LEU A 37 6.15 -2.19 -8.42
C LEU A 37 5.71 -1.64 -7.04
N ILE A 38 4.48 -1.94 -6.64
CA ILE A 38 3.95 -1.59 -5.31
C ILE A 38 4.80 -2.26 -4.23
N LYS A 39 5.14 -3.54 -4.40
CA LYS A 39 6.01 -4.25 -3.45
C LYS A 39 7.35 -3.56 -3.28
N GLN A 40 8.03 -3.25 -4.38
CA GLN A 40 9.33 -2.58 -4.35
C GLN A 40 9.25 -1.19 -3.71
N ALA A 41 8.21 -0.41 -4.02
CA ALA A 41 8.01 0.92 -3.42
C ALA A 41 7.74 0.84 -1.92
N VAL A 42 6.91 -0.12 -1.50
CA VAL A 42 6.60 -0.35 -0.08
C VAL A 42 7.84 -0.89 0.65
N GLU A 43 8.62 -1.82 0.08
CA GLU A 43 9.88 -2.32 0.65
C GLU A 43 10.95 -1.23 0.76
N ALA A 44 10.99 -0.28 -0.18
CA ALA A 44 11.92 0.85 -0.12
C ALA A 44 11.49 1.89 0.92
N ALA A 45 10.18 2.10 1.12
CA ALA A 45 9.64 3.03 2.11
C ALA A 45 9.57 2.43 3.53
N LEU A 46 9.37 1.11 3.62
CA LEU A 46 9.13 0.34 4.84
C LEU A 46 9.99 -0.93 4.78
N MET A 47 10.82 -1.15 5.79
CA MET A 47 11.84 -2.22 5.78
C MET A 47 11.30 -3.67 5.74
N GLU A 48 9.99 -3.90 5.93
CA GLU A 48 9.42 -5.26 5.99
C GLU A 48 8.01 -5.33 5.36
N VAL A 49 7.81 -6.25 4.40
CA VAL A 49 6.53 -6.47 3.72
C VAL A 49 6.22 -7.96 3.57
N VAL A 50 5.08 -8.40 4.09
CA VAL A 50 4.68 -9.82 4.08
C VAL A 50 3.68 -10.15 2.96
N HIS A 51 2.66 -9.32 2.75
CA HIS A 51 1.59 -9.61 1.78
C HIS A 51 0.94 -8.35 1.21
N ILE A 52 0.62 -8.35 -0.09
CA ILE A 52 0.02 -7.20 -0.79
C ILE A 52 -1.29 -7.58 -1.49
N CYS A 53 -2.37 -6.97 -1.01
CA CYS A 53 -3.70 -7.03 -1.62
C CYS A 53 -4.02 -5.71 -2.31
N LYS A 54 -4.05 -5.70 -3.65
CA LYS A 54 -4.53 -4.56 -4.45
C LYS A 54 -6.04 -4.71 -4.61
N HIS A 55 -6.80 -3.75 -4.09
CA HIS A 55 -8.23 -3.60 -4.39
C HIS A 55 -8.43 -2.39 -5.30
N ASN A 56 -9.16 -2.57 -6.39
CA ASN A 56 -9.52 -1.49 -7.31
C ASN A 56 -10.89 -0.97 -6.87
N GLN A 57 -10.95 0.27 -6.40
CA GLN A 57 -12.24 0.91 -6.16
C GLN A 57 -12.82 1.28 -7.53
N ARG A 58 -14.03 0.78 -7.82
CA ARG A 58 -14.71 0.95 -9.11
C ARG A 58 -15.07 2.40 -9.38
#